data_AF-A0A1X2IHX3-F1
#
_entry.id   AF-A0A1X2IHX3-F1
#
_cell.length_a   1.000
_cell.length_b   1.000
_cell.length_c   1.000
_cell.angle_alpha   90.00
_cell.angle_beta   90.00
_cell.angle_gamma   90.00
#
_symmetry.space_group_name_H-M   'P 1'
#
loop_
_entity.id
_entity.type
_entity.pdbx_description
1 polymer ?
#
loop_
_entity_poly.entity_id
_entity_poly.type
_entity_poly.pdbx_seq_one_letter_code
_entity_poly.pdbx_strand_id
1 'polypeptide(L)'
;MTATTNDKPPTREERKKCWKLRDEYFACLDNLNVLDPVIVDKQPDRATSCLEKKKHYEDACMASWVEYFNKRRVLDERQKQYLKLSEQQSGKQ
;
A
#
# COMPACT_ATOMS: atom_id res chain seq x y z
N MET A 1 10.97 22.23 -21.23
CA MET A 1 9.50 22.20 -21.10
C MET A 1 9.15 21.17 -20.03
N THR A 2 9.12 21.58 -18.76
CA THR A 2 8.85 20.69 -17.62
C THR A 2 7.34 20.67 -17.38
N ALA A 3 6.68 19.66 -17.95
CA ALA A 3 5.24 19.49 -17.84
C ALA A 3 4.87 18.88 -16.47
N THR A 4 4.53 19.74 -15.52
CA THR A 4 3.59 19.43 -14.43
C THR A 4 2.22 19.16 -15.05
N THR A 5 1.77 17.91 -15.13
CA THR A 5 0.40 17.57 -15.56
C THR A 5 -0.20 16.48 -14.67
N ASN A 6 -0.94 16.91 -13.65
CA ASN A 6 -1.70 16.06 -12.75
C ASN A 6 -3.08 15.65 -13.31
N ASP A 7 -3.25 15.65 -14.65
CA ASP A 7 -4.54 15.43 -15.34
C ASP A 7 -4.46 14.42 -16.50
N LYS A 8 -3.25 13.94 -16.85
CA LYS A 8 -3.07 12.92 -17.88
C LYS A 8 -2.91 11.54 -17.23
N PRO A 9 -3.56 10.49 -17.75
CA PRO A 9 -3.34 9.14 -17.26
C PRO A 9 -1.85 8.79 -17.41
N PRO A 10 -1.23 8.19 -16.38
CA PRO A 10 0.18 7.88 -16.40
C PRO A 10 0.50 6.95 -17.55
N THR A 11 1.61 7.22 -18.23
CA THR A 11 2.09 6.39 -19.32
C THR A 11 2.32 4.95 -18.83
N ARG A 12 2.42 4.01 -19.77
CA ARG A 12 2.67 2.60 -19.41
C ARG A 12 3.96 2.42 -18.60
N GLU A 13 4.99 3.23 -18.86
CA GLU A 13 6.26 3.18 -18.15
C GLU A 13 6.16 3.76 -16.75
N GLU A 14 5.48 4.89 -16.58
CA GLU A 14 5.20 5.47 -15.26
C GLU A 14 4.38 4.51 -14.38
N ARG A 15 3.38 3.83 -14.96
CA ARG A 15 2.61 2.79 -14.26
C ARG A 15 3.47 1.63 -13.80
N LYS A 16 4.39 1.15 -14.65
CA LYS A 16 5.35 0.09 -14.27
C LYS A 16 6.24 0.53 -13.12
N LYS A 17 6.74 1.78 -13.16
CA LYS A 17 7.56 2.35 -12.09
C LYS A 17 6.77 2.45 -10.78
N CYS A 18 5.53 2.96 -10.86
CA CYS A 18 4.62 3.04 -9.72
C CYS A 18 4.35 1.65 -9.09
N TRP A 19 4.04 0.63 -9.90
CA TRP A 19 3.83 -0.72 -9.38
C TRP A 19 5.08 -1.32 -8.73
N LYS A 20 6.26 -1.10 -9.31
CA LYS A 20 7.52 -1.54 -8.71
C LYS A 20 7.75 -0.91 -7.33
N LEU A 21 7.58 0.41 -7.23
CA LEU A 21 7.76 1.14 -5.97
C LEU A 21 6.70 0.76 -4.92
N ARG A 22 5.45 0.54 -5.37
CA ARG A 22 4.38 0.02 -4.52
C ARG A 22 4.78 -1.32 -3.91
N ASP A 23 5.23 -2.26 -4.73
CA ASP A 23 5.58 -3.61 -4.28
C ASP A 23 6.82 -3.59 -3.37
N GLU A 24 7.81 -2.72 -3.65
CA GLU A 24 8.97 -2.51 -2.77
C GLU A 24 8.58 -1.90 -1.41
N TYR A 25 7.66 -0.93 -1.40
CA TYR A 25 7.14 -0.34 -0.17
C TYR A 25 6.34 -1.36 0.64
N PHE A 26 5.42 -2.08 0.00
CA PHE A 26 4.59 -3.09 0.66
C PHE A 26 5.40 -4.28 1.15
N ALA A 27 6.40 -4.75 0.40
CA ALA A 27 7.33 -5.77 0.87
C ALA A 27 8.09 -5.31 2.12
N CYS A 28 8.51 -4.04 2.17
CA CYS A 28 9.15 -3.47 3.35
C CYS A 28 8.21 -3.49 4.57
N LEU A 29 6.94 -3.11 4.38
CA LEU A 29 5.93 -3.17 5.43
C LEU A 29 5.61 -4.59 5.89
N ASP A 30 5.53 -5.55 4.97
CA ASP A 30 5.32 -6.97 5.28
C ASP A 30 6.46 -7.53 6.15
N ASN A 31 7.71 -7.18 5.84
CA ASN A 31 8.87 -7.57 6.66
C ASN A 31 8.81 -7.04 8.10
N LEU A 32 8.10 -5.93 8.32
CA LEU A 32 7.91 -5.31 9.63
C LEU A 32 6.58 -5.72 10.30
N ASN A 33 5.83 -6.62 9.67
CA ASN A 33 4.46 -6.98 10.05
C ASN A 33 3.52 -5.76 10.17
N VAL A 34 3.77 -4.70 9.39
CA VAL A 34 2.91 -3.53 9.30
C VAL A 34 1.94 -3.72 8.13
N LEU A 35 0.66 -3.87 8.44
CA LEU A 35 -0.36 -4.07 7.41
C LEU A 35 -1.00 -2.75 6.99
N ASP A 36 -1.26 -1.88 7.96
CA ASP A 36 -1.88 -0.58 7.71
C ASP A 36 -0.81 0.50 7.50
N PRO A 37 -0.70 1.09 6.29
CA PRO A 37 0.22 2.19 6.03
C PRO A 37 -0.05 3.43 6.91
N VAL A 38 -1.24 3.57 7.51
CA VAL A 38 -1.54 4.62 8.49
C VAL A 38 -0.70 4.45 9.78
N ILE A 39 -0.27 3.23 10.11
CA ILE A 39 0.64 2.99 11.24
C ILE A 39 2.00 3.61 10.97
N VAL A 40 2.44 3.70 9.72
CA VAL A 40 3.69 4.37 9.36
C VAL A 40 3.62 5.87 9.69
N ASP A 41 2.46 6.50 9.49
CA ASP A 41 2.24 7.90 9.85
C ASP A 41 2.08 8.11 11.36
N LYS A 42 1.44 7.17 12.05
CA LYS A 42 1.24 7.25 13.51
C LYS A 42 2.47 6.85 14.33
N GLN A 43 3.27 5.93 13.80
CA GLN A 43 4.43 5.31 14.46
C GLN A 43 5.56 5.15 13.44
N PRO A 44 6.20 6.26 13.02
CA PRO A 44 7.28 6.23 12.04
C PRO A 44 8.45 5.34 12.47
N ASP A 45 8.69 5.19 13.79
CA ASP A 45 9.74 4.33 14.35
C ASP A 45 9.61 2.86 13.97
N ARG A 46 8.38 2.39 13.71
CA ARG A 46 8.13 0.99 13.32
C ARG A 46 8.46 0.72 11.86
N ALA A 47 8.53 1.75 11.04
CA ALA A 47 8.71 1.64 9.59
C ALA A 47 9.72 2.66 9.06
N THR A 48 10.71 3.04 9.87
CA THR A 48 11.73 4.05 9.52
C THR A 48 12.44 3.72 8.22
N SER A 49 12.78 2.44 8.01
CA SER A 49 13.40 1.94 6.78
C SER A 49 12.47 1.99 5.55
N CYS A 50 11.16 2.04 5.76
CA CYS A 50 10.16 2.10 4.70
C CYS A 50 9.67 3.52 4.42
N LEU A 51 9.99 4.52 5.26
CA LEU A 51 9.59 5.92 5.06
C LEU A 51 10.15 6.50 3.76
N GLU A 52 11.41 6.21 3.45
CA GLU A 52 12.02 6.63 2.19
C GLU A 52 11.31 6.00 0.99
N LYS A 53 11.02 4.69 1.06
CA LYS A 53 10.27 3.96 0.03
C LYS A 53 8.84 4.50 -0.12
N LYS A 54 8.17 4.85 1.00
CA LYS A 54 6.86 5.50 1.01
C LYS A 54 6.91 6.80 0.21
N LYS A 55 7.88 7.65 0.49
CA LYS A 55 8.04 8.93 -0.21
C LYS A 55 8.25 8.74 -1.71
N HIS A 56 9.11 7.80 -2.11
CA HIS A 56 9.31 7.50 -3.54
C HIS A 56 8.05 6.92 -4.20
N TYR A 57 7.31 6.08 -3.47
CA TYR A 57 6.05 5.52 -3.92
C TYR A 57 4.99 6.61 -4.12
N GLU A 58 4.83 7.53 -3.17
CA GLU A 58 3.90 8.66 -3.25
C GLU A 58 4.28 9.69 -4.32
N ASP A 59 5.58 9.89 -4.56
CA ASP A 59 6.09 10.80 -5.58
C ASP A 59 5.93 10.25 -7.01
N ALA A 60 6.14 8.93 -7.18
CA ALA A 60 6.09 8.30 -8.49
C ALA A 60 4.69 7.80 -8.89
N CYS A 61 3.81 7.54 -7.93
CA CYS A 61 2.43 7.12 -8.19
C CYS A 61 1.46 8.30 -8.07
N MET A 62 0.36 8.23 -8.82
CA MET A 62 -0.74 9.18 -8.60
C MET A 62 -1.34 8.99 -7.21
N ALA A 63 -1.67 10.10 -6.53
CA ALA A 63 -2.28 10.08 -5.21
C ALA A 63 -3.56 9.22 -5.14
N SER A 64 -4.38 9.22 -6.19
CA SER A 64 -5.59 8.37 -6.27
C SER A 64 -5.26 6.87 -6.29
N TRP A 65 -4.17 6.48 -6.95
CA TRP A 65 -3.70 5.11 -6.97
C TRP A 65 -3.12 4.70 -5.63
N VAL A 66 -2.32 5.58 -5.01
CA VAL A 66 -1.77 5.37 -3.68
C VAL A 66 -2.89 5.14 -2.66
N GLU A 67 -3.89 6.02 -2.65
CA GLU A 67 -5.03 5.89 -1.75
C GLU A 67 -5.79 4.58 -1.97
N TYR A 68 -6.05 4.21 -3.24
CA TYR A 68 -6.70 2.96 -3.59
C TYR A 68 -5.91 1.73 -3.10
N PHE A 69 -4.61 1.69 -3.34
CA PHE A 69 -3.76 0.56 -2.94
C PHE A 69 -3.64 0.45 -1.42
N ASN A 70 -3.48 1.57 -0.72
CA ASN A 70 -3.44 1.61 0.74
C ASN A 70 -4.76 1.09 1.34
N LYS A 71 -5.91 1.56 0.83
CA LYS A 71 -7.23 1.05 1.23
C LYS A 71 -7.37 -0.43 0.94
N ARG A 72 -6.94 -0.89 -0.23
CA ARG A 72 -7.04 -2.29 -0.64
C ARG A 72 -6.25 -3.22 0.27
N ARG A 73 -5.04 -2.83 0.69
CA ARG A 73 -4.24 -3.62 1.66
C ARG A 73 -4.99 -3.84 2.98
N VAL A 74 -5.62 -2.80 3.53
CA VAL A 74 -6.40 -2.91 4.77
C VAL A 74 -7.68 -3.74 4.58
N LEU A 75 -8.36 -3.57 3.44
CA LEU A 75 -9.57 -4.33 3.13
C LEU A 75 -9.27 -5.83 2.95
N ASP A 76 -8.22 -6.19 2.23
CA ASP A 76 -7.80 -7.58 2.01
C ASP A 76 -7.50 -8.26 3.36
N GLU A 77 -6.85 -7.56 4.29
CA GLU A 77 -6.59 -8.10 5.64
C GLU A 77 -7.87 -8.25 6.47
N ARG A 78 -8.77 -7.26 6.43
CA ARG A 78 -10.08 -7.37 7.09
C ARG A 78 -10.88 -8.55 6.51
N GLN A 79 -10.83 -8.75 5.19
CA GLN A 79 -11.49 -9.87 4.53
C GLN A 79 -10.91 -11.21 4.97
N LYS A 80 -9.57 -11.33 5.05
CA LYS A 80 -8.91 -12.54 5.60
C LYS A 80 -9.32 -12.82 7.03
N GLN A 81 -9.42 -11.78 7.88
CA GLN A 81 -9.88 -11.94 9.26
C GLN A 81 -11.33 -12.42 9.33
N TYR A 82 -12.21 -11.84 8.51
CA TYR A 82 -13.61 -12.26 8.43
C TYR A 82 -13.76 -13.71 7.98
N LEU A 83 -13.03 -14.12 6.93
CA LEU A 83 -13.02 -15.51 6.45
C LEU A 83 -12.54 -16.47 7.55
N LYS A 84 -11.43 -16.16 8.23
CA LYS A 84 -10.93 -16.96 9.36
C LYS A 84 -11.97 -17.11 10.47
N LEU A 85 -12.70 -16.02 10.79
CA LEU A 85 -13.75 -16.05 11.81
C LEU A 85 -14.94 -16.92 11.38
N SER A 86 -15.34 -16.84 10.11
CA SER A 86 -16.42 -17.64 9.53
C SER A 86 -16.07 -19.13 9.50
N GLU A 87 -14.83 -19.51 9.14
CA GLU A 87 -14.37 -20.90 9.17
C GLU A 87 -14.35 -21.45 10.60
N GLN A 88 -13.91 -20.64 11.58
CA GLN A 88 -13.96 -21.01 13.00
C GLN A 88 -15.39 -21.19 13.53
N GLN A 89 -16.38 -20.49 12.95
CA GLN A 89 -17.78 -20.63 13.32
C GLN A 89 -18.44 -21.83 12.63
N SER A 90 -18.13 -22.11 11.36
CA SER A 90 -18.67 -23.28 10.64
C SER A 90 -18.12 -24.63 11.11
N GLY A 91 -16.95 -24.66 11.77
CA GLY A 91 -16.38 -25.87 12.37
C GLY A 91 -16.96 -26.25 13.75
N LYS A 92 -17.94 -25.50 14.26
CA LYS A 92 -18.59 -25.74 15.56
C LYS A 92 -20.04 -26.26 15.45
N GLN A 93 -20.50 -26.64 14.26
CA GLN A 93 -21.84 -27.19 14.07
C GLN A 93 -21.83 -28.72 13.95
#